data_AF-A0A0Q0YCY6-F1
#
_entry.id   AF-A0A0Q0YCY6-F1
#
_cell.length_a   1.000
_cell.length_b   1.000
_cell.length_c   1.000
_cell.angle_alpha   90.00
_cell.angle_beta   90.00
_cell.angle_gamma   90.00
#
_symmetry.space_group_name_H-M   'P 1'
#
loop_
_entity.id
_entity.type
_entity.pdbx_description
1 polymer ?
#
loop_
_entity_poly.entity_id
_entity_poly.type
_entity_poly.pdbx_seq_one_letter_code
_entity_poly.pdbx_strand_id
1 'polypeptide(L)'
;MRRPYGADPADLHQAPGPVLVVDCAADYARLVPLLLRHCPTFLPALLIDAHGVIGPARIAGVGACPLCEVLYRQAEDPRWFPVVHQAQAAAQAPAPTLHATAARLSAYAAWLAGGAPEPPGRPDMALAPGEMLRLDPYSPSLLERREIIHPHPRCAWCRGGGERP
;
A
#
# COMPACT_ATOMS: atom_id res chain seq x y z
N MET A 1 24.03 -16.65 -5.06
CA MET A 1 22.91 -17.20 -4.27
C MET A 1 21.87 -16.12 -4.08
N ARG A 2 20.73 -16.17 -4.79
CA ARG A 2 19.58 -15.30 -4.52
C ARG A 2 18.80 -15.91 -3.35
N ARG A 3 18.61 -15.15 -2.26
CA ARG A 3 17.72 -15.52 -1.16
C ARG A 3 16.32 -15.78 -1.77
N PRO A 4 15.61 -16.88 -1.45
CA PRO A 4 14.26 -17.11 -1.96
C PRO A 4 13.39 -15.91 -1.58
N TYR A 5 12.60 -15.43 -2.54
CA TYR A 5 11.76 -14.24 -2.37
C TYR A 5 10.66 -14.54 -1.33
N GLY A 6 10.84 -13.98 -0.15
CA GLY A 6 9.95 -14.11 1.00
C GLY A 6 10.66 -13.46 2.17
N ALA A 7 10.27 -12.22 2.51
CA ALA A 7 10.84 -11.52 3.66
C ALA A 7 10.62 -12.40 4.90
N ASP A 8 11.69 -12.73 5.61
CA ASP A 8 11.57 -13.31 6.95
C ASP A 8 10.90 -12.23 7.81
N PRO A 9 9.83 -12.53 8.57
CA PRO A 9 9.29 -11.63 9.58
C PRO A 9 10.36 -10.92 10.44
N ALA A 10 11.48 -11.60 10.69
CA ALA A 10 12.62 -11.04 11.42
C ALA A 10 13.29 -9.85 10.71
N ASP A 11 13.26 -9.80 9.38
CA ASP A 11 13.86 -8.72 8.57
C ASP A 11 13.13 -7.37 8.80
N LEU A 12 11.84 -7.38 9.18
CA LEU A 12 11.06 -6.16 9.46
C LEU A 12 11.53 -5.42 10.72
N HIS A 13 12.07 -6.13 11.72
CA HIS A 13 12.55 -5.52 12.96
C HIS A 13 13.79 -4.64 12.76
N GLN A 14 14.53 -4.85 11.67
CA GLN A 14 15.81 -4.20 11.39
C GLN A 14 15.70 -3.12 10.31
N ALA A 15 14.51 -2.91 9.73
CA ALA A 15 14.32 -1.96 8.65
C ALA A 15 14.56 -0.52 9.17
N PRO A 16 15.59 0.20 8.70
CA PRO A 16 15.95 1.53 9.21
C PRO A 16 15.08 2.67 8.64
N GLY A 17 14.00 2.36 7.93
CA GLY A 17 13.21 3.35 7.19
C GLY A 17 11.83 2.84 6.76
N PRO A 18 11.15 3.58 5.86
CA PRO A 18 9.85 3.21 5.33
C PRO A 18 9.86 1.81 4.71
N VAL A 19 8.84 1.00 5.04
CA VAL A 19 8.68 -0.33 4.45
C VAL A 19 7.69 -0.29 3.29
N LEU A 20 8.10 -0.75 2.12
CA LEU A 20 7.19 -0.97 0.99
C LEU A 20 6.65 -2.39 1.03
N VAL A 21 5.35 -2.53 0.84
CA VAL A 21 4.64 -3.80 0.97
C VAL A 21 3.99 -4.10 -0.38
N VAL A 22 4.68 -4.85 -1.25
CA VAL A 22 4.34 -4.95 -2.67
C VAL A 22 3.74 -6.31 -3.03
N ASP A 23 2.57 -6.30 -3.67
CA ASP A 23 1.87 -7.48 -4.23
C ASP A 23 1.66 -8.65 -3.25
N CYS A 24 1.50 -8.35 -1.96
CA CYS A 24 1.35 -9.35 -0.89
C CYS A 24 -0.03 -9.31 -0.20
N ALA A 25 -1.08 -8.98 -0.95
CA ALA A 25 -2.42 -8.74 -0.41
C ALA A 25 -3.05 -9.96 0.32
N ALA A 26 -2.87 -11.21 -0.15
CA ALA A 26 -3.30 -12.41 0.60
C ALA A 26 -2.55 -12.59 1.92
N ASP A 27 -1.32 -12.10 2.00
CA ASP A 27 -0.51 -12.20 3.20
C ASP A 27 -0.84 -11.11 4.22
N TYR A 28 -1.71 -10.12 3.91
CA TYR A 28 -1.99 -9.01 4.82
C TYR A 28 -2.49 -9.45 6.19
N ALA A 29 -3.29 -10.52 6.28
CA ALA A 29 -3.72 -11.06 7.58
C ALA A 29 -2.54 -11.48 8.47
N ARG A 30 -1.45 -11.98 7.87
CA ARG A 30 -0.21 -12.40 8.54
C ARG A 30 0.78 -11.25 8.74
N LEU A 31 0.87 -10.33 7.77
CA LEU A 31 1.85 -9.24 7.75
C LEU A 31 1.44 -8.03 8.60
N VAL A 32 0.15 -7.66 8.60
CA VAL A 32 -0.33 -6.46 9.32
C VAL A 32 0.06 -6.42 10.80
N PRO A 33 -0.06 -7.51 11.59
CA PRO A 33 0.35 -7.47 12.99
C PRO A 33 1.84 -7.15 13.17
N LEU A 34 2.68 -7.65 12.27
CA LEU A 34 4.13 -7.42 12.28
C LEU A 34 4.45 -5.98 11.87
N LEU A 35 3.85 -5.52 10.76
CA LEU A 35 4.01 -4.15 10.27
C LEU A 35 3.58 -3.13 11.32
N LEU A 36 2.42 -3.31 11.94
CA LEU A 36 1.92 -2.39 12.97
C LEU A 36 2.79 -2.36 14.23
N ARG A 37 3.49 -3.46 14.54
CA ARG A 37 4.34 -3.55 15.73
C ARG A 37 5.74 -2.99 15.50
N HIS A 38 6.27 -3.07 14.28
CA HIS A 38 7.70 -2.82 14.01
C HIS A 38 7.96 -1.71 12.98
N CYS A 39 6.97 -1.35 12.18
CA CYS A 39 7.14 -0.43 11.07
C CYS A 39 6.17 0.76 11.27
N PRO A 40 6.62 1.88 11.88
CA PRO A 40 5.76 3.04 12.07
C PRO A 40 5.33 3.65 10.73
N THR A 41 6.16 3.52 9.70
CA THR A 41 5.88 4.00 8.35
C THR A 41 5.96 2.85 7.36
N PHE A 42 4.87 2.59 6.64
CA PHE A 42 4.85 1.64 5.55
C PHE A 42 3.86 2.06 4.46
N LEU A 43 4.14 1.66 3.23
CA LEU A 43 3.34 1.96 2.06
C LEU A 43 3.05 0.68 1.27
N PRO A 44 1.81 0.17 1.34
CA PRO A 44 1.38 -0.95 0.52
C PRO A 44 1.25 -0.53 -0.94
N ALA A 45 1.51 -1.46 -1.85
CA ALA A 45 1.21 -1.31 -3.25
C ALA A 45 0.82 -2.65 -3.87
N LEU A 46 -0.13 -2.61 -4.79
CA LEU A 46 -0.68 -3.81 -5.40
C LEU A 46 -1.20 -3.51 -6.81
N LEU A 47 -1.06 -4.49 -7.69
CA LEU A 47 -1.65 -4.46 -9.02
C LEU A 47 -2.92 -5.31 -9.04
N ILE A 48 -4.04 -4.73 -9.50
CA ILE A 48 -5.31 -5.43 -9.71
C ILE A 48 -5.77 -5.11 -11.12
N ASP A 49 -5.84 -6.14 -11.97
CA ASP A 49 -6.20 -6.02 -13.38
C ASP A 49 -5.36 -4.94 -14.09
N ALA A 50 -6.01 -3.92 -14.65
CA ALA A 50 -5.38 -2.77 -15.32
C ALA A 50 -5.09 -1.59 -14.37
N HIS A 51 -5.24 -1.76 -13.06
CA HIS A 51 -5.08 -0.70 -12.07
C HIS A 51 -3.92 -0.95 -11.10
N GLY A 52 -3.22 0.12 -10.77
CA GLY A 52 -2.32 0.17 -9.63
C GLY A 52 -3.01 0.76 -8.42
N VAL A 53 -2.71 0.24 -7.24
CA VAL A 53 -3.12 0.83 -5.97
C VAL A 53 -1.89 1.02 -5.10
N ILE A 54 -1.73 2.21 -4.53
CA ILE A 54 -0.65 2.56 -3.59
C ILE A 54 -1.31 3.11 -2.33
N GLY A 55 -1.14 2.44 -1.20
CA GLY A 55 -1.80 2.75 0.06
C GLY A 55 -2.70 1.60 0.56
N PRO A 56 -3.41 1.80 1.67
CA PRO A 56 -3.42 3.02 2.49
C PRO A 56 -2.08 3.28 3.15
N ALA A 57 -1.62 4.53 3.09
CA ALA A 57 -0.35 4.93 3.68
C ALA A 57 -0.43 4.91 5.21
N ARG A 58 0.51 4.25 5.87
CA ARG A 58 0.74 4.45 7.30
C ARG A 58 2.00 5.26 7.48
N ILE A 59 1.91 6.39 8.16
CA ILE A 59 3.02 7.33 8.34
C ILE A 59 3.15 7.63 9.82
N ALA A 60 4.33 7.42 10.38
CA ALA A 60 4.64 7.70 11.79
C ALA A 60 3.61 7.09 12.78
N GLY A 61 3.12 5.89 12.48
CA GLY A 61 2.15 5.18 13.32
C GLY A 61 0.68 5.58 13.09
N VAL A 62 0.39 6.48 12.15
CA VAL A 62 -0.96 6.98 11.86
C VAL A 62 -1.43 6.50 10.49
N GLY A 63 -2.74 6.25 10.34
CA GLY A 63 -3.36 5.81 9.08
C GLY A 63 -3.94 4.39 9.16
N ALA A 64 -4.83 4.04 8.24
CA ALA A 64 -5.40 2.70 8.18
C ALA A 64 -4.33 1.66 7.80
N CYS A 65 -4.45 0.42 8.30
CA CYS A 65 -3.63 -0.69 7.82
C CYS A 65 -4.20 -1.25 6.50
N PRO A 66 -3.41 -1.98 5.69
CA PRO A 66 -3.90 -2.54 4.42
C PRO A 66 -5.07 -3.52 4.59
N LEU A 67 -5.22 -4.18 5.74
CA LEU A 67 -6.40 -5.01 6.00
C LEU A 67 -7.69 -4.19 6.10
N CYS A 68 -7.63 -2.90 6.43
CA CYS A 68 -8.82 -2.03 6.40
C CYS A 68 -9.35 -1.87 4.98
N GLU A 69 -8.46 -1.70 4.00
CA GLU A 69 -8.81 -1.60 2.58
C GLU A 69 -9.47 -2.90 2.10
N VAL A 70 -8.88 -4.06 2.41
CA VAL A 70 -9.47 -5.37 2.11
C VAL A 70 -10.87 -5.52 2.72
N LEU A 71 -11.09 -5.02 3.95
CA LEU A 71 -12.39 -5.09 4.60
C LEU A 71 -13.44 -4.19 3.95
N TYR A 72 -13.07 -2.96 3.53
CA TYR A 72 -13.97 -2.11 2.74
C TYR A 72 -14.30 -2.75 1.40
N ARG A 73 -13.30 -3.29 0.71
CA ARG A 73 -13.50 -4.01 -0.55
C ARG A 73 -14.39 -5.23 -0.39
N GLN A 74 -14.23 -5.99 0.69
CA GLN A 74 -15.09 -7.13 1.00
C GLN A 74 -16.53 -6.72 1.31
N ALA A 75 -16.75 -5.51 1.86
CA ALA A 75 -18.09 -4.98 2.10
C ALA A 75 -18.78 -4.57 0.78
N GLU A 76 -18.02 -4.06 -0.18
CA GLU A 76 -18.50 -3.75 -1.54
C GLU A 76 -18.71 -5.01 -2.39
N ASP A 77 -17.77 -5.95 -2.32
CA ASP A 77 -17.78 -7.22 -3.04
C ASP A 77 -17.47 -8.39 -2.09
N PRO A 78 -18.48 -9.18 -1.68
CA PRO A 78 -18.28 -10.34 -0.82
C PRO A 78 -17.32 -11.40 -1.38
N ARG A 79 -17.04 -11.40 -2.69
CA ARG A 79 -16.11 -12.33 -3.36
C ARG A 79 -14.69 -11.77 -3.48
N TRP A 80 -14.44 -10.58 -2.94
CA TRP A 80 -13.13 -9.92 -3.03
C TRP A 80 -11.96 -10.77 -2.53
N PHE A 81 -12.14 -11.45 -1.39
CA PHE A 81 -11.05 -12.22 -0.77
C PHE A 81 -10.56 -13.40 -1.63
N PRO A 82 -11.45 -14.25 -2.20
CA PRO A 82 -11.07 -15.21 -3.24
C PRO A 82 -10.33 -14.59 -4.44
N VAL A 83 -10.79 -13.42 -4.92
CA VAL A 83 -10.19 -12.73 -6.08
C VAL A 83 -8.76 -12.30 -5.78
N VAL A 84 -8.52 -11.67 -4.64
CA VAL A 84 -7.16 -11.23 -4.24
C VAL A 84 -6.20 -12.41 -4.11
N HIS A 85 -6.65 -13.52 -3.50
CA HIS A 85 -5.85 -14.74 -3.38
C HIS A 85 -5.50 -15.36 -4.74
N GLN A 86 -6.39 -15.25 -5.73
CA GLN A 86 -6.13 -15.74 -7.09
C GLN A 86 -5.29 -14.76 -7.91
N ALA A 87 -5.50 -13.45 -7.74
CA ALA A 87 -4.83 -12.40 -8.49
C ALA A 87 -3.32 -12.35 -8.24
N GLN A 88 -2.86 -12.66 -7.02
CA GLN A 88 -1.42 -12.75 -6.74
C GLN A 88 -0.71 -13.90 -7.46
N ALA A 89 -1.46 -14.91 -7.94
CA ALA A 89 -0.92 -15.96 -8.79
C ALA A 89 -0.90 -15.55 -10.28
N ALA A 90 -1.50 -14.42 -10.66
CA ALA A 90 -1.59 -13.94 -12.04
C ALA A 90 -0.68 -12.73 -12.28
N ALA A 91 0.58 -13.01 -12.58
CA ALA A 91 1.63 -12.06 -12.95
C ALA A 91 1.40 -11.33 -14.30
N GLN A 92 0.23 -10.72 -14.53
CA GLN A 92 -0.19 -10.21 -15.85
C GLN A 92 -0.82 -8.81 -15.84
N ALA A 93 -0.46 -7.95 -14.88
CA ALA A 93 -0.82 -6.53 -15.01
C ALA A 93 -0.26 -5.98 -16.33
N PRO A 94 -1.02 -5.18 -17.10
CA PRO A 94 -0.51 -4.55 -18.30
C PRO A 94 0.75 -3.73 -18.01
N ALA A 95 1.73 -3.77 -18.90
CA ALA A 95 3.00 -3.06 -18.71
C ALA A 95 2.84 -1.56 -18.38
N PRO A 96 1.92 -0.80 -19.01
CA PRO A 96 1.68 0.59 -18.62
C PRO A 96 1.27 0.76 -17.14
N THR A 97 0.41 -0.13 -16.63
CA THR A 97 -0.06 -0.11 -15.24
C THR A 97 1.09 -0.40 -14.29
N LEU A 98 1.87 -1.45 -14.58
CA LEU A 98 3.05 -1.79 -13.80
C LEU A 98 4.06 -0.65 -13.77
N HIS A 99 4.40 -0.06 -14.92
CA HIS A 99 5.38 1.02 -14.99
C HIS A 99 4.90 2.29 -14.28
N ALA A 100 3.65 2.70 -14.49
CA ALA A 100 3.10 3.89 -13.82
C ALA A 100 3.07 3.70 -12.29
N THR A 101 2.66 2.52 -11.84
CA THR A 101 2.61 2.19 -10.41
C THR A 101 4.00 2.12 -9.79
N ALA A 102 4.94 1.44 -10.45
CA ALA A 102 6.31 1.34 -9.97
C ALA A 102 7.00 2.71 -9.92
N ALA A 103 6.82 3.56 -10.94
CA ALA A 103 7.39 4.91 -10.95
C ALA A 103 6.82 5.77 -9.80
N ARG A 104 5.50 5.73 -9.61
CA ARG A 104 4.84 6.51 -8.57
C ARG A 104 5.19 6.02 -7.16
N LEU A 105 5.21 4.70 -6.96
CA LEU A 105 5.64 4.08 -5.71
C LEU A 105 7.09 4.43 -5.37
N SER A 106 7.98 4.38 -6.36
CA SER A 106 9.40 4.71 -6.17
C SER A 106 9.59 6.17 -5.75
N ALA A 107 8.84 7.09 -6.35
CA ALA A 107 8.84 8.50 -5.93
C ALA A 107 8.39 8.63 -4.46
N TYR A 108 7.27 8.02 -4.07
CA TYR A 108 6.80 8.07 -2.68
C TYR A 108 7.72 7.39 -1.70
N ALA A 109 8.39 6.31 -2.10
CA ALA A 109 9.41 5.67 -1.30
C ALA A 109 10.60 6.61 -1.01
N ALA A 110 11.10 7.30 -2.04
CA ALA A 110 12.16 8.29 -1.90
C ALA A 110 11.73 9.47 -1.01
N TRP A 111 10.51 9.97 -1.19
CA TRP A 111 9.96 11.04 -0.36
C TRP A 111 9.81 10.59 1.12
N LEU A 112 9.24 9.42 1.37
CA LEU A 112 9.10 8.86 2.72
C LEU A 112 10.47 8.64 3.40
N ALA A 113 11.53 8.42 2.62
CA ALA A 113 12.90 8.30 3.11
C ALA A 113 13.58 9.65 3.37
N GLY A 114 12.86 10.78 3.22
CA GLY A 114 13.36 12.14 3.45
C GLY A 114 14.02 12.78 2.22
N GLY A 115 13.90 12.18 1.04
CA GLY A 115 14.36 12.77 -0.22
C GLY A 115 13.37 13.77 -0.81
N ALA A 116 13.82 14.50 -1.84
CA ALA A 116 12.99 15.36 -2.70
C ALA A 116 12.99 14.76 -4.12
N PRO A 117 12.11 13.79 -4.41
CA PRO A 117 12.09 13.09 -5.70
C PRO A 117 11.55 13.93 -6.86
N GLU A 118 10.99 15.10 -6.59
CA GLU A 118 10.35 15.97 -7.56
C GLU A 118 11.39 16.67 -8.43
N PRO A 119 11.23 16.68 -9.76
CA PRO A 119 12.03 17.53 -10.63
C PRO A 119 11.82 19.03 -10.31
N PRO A 120 12.80 19.89 -10.61
CA PRO A 120 12.65 21.33 -10.45
C PRO A 120 11.38 21.88 -11.11
N GLY A 121 10.65 22.74 -10.41
CA GLY A 121 9.41 23.37 -10.90
C GLY A 121 8.15 22.49 -10.82
N ARG A 122 8.25 21.28 -10.24
CA ARG A 122 7.08 20.48 -9.88
C ARG A 122 6.62 20.80 -8.45
N PRO A 123 5.30 20.68 -8.17
CA PRO A 123 4.81 20.86 -6.80
C PRO A 123 5.35 19.75 -5.89
N ASP A 124 5.55 20.10 -4.62
CA ASP A 124 5.99 19.17 -3.60
C ASP A 124 5.05 17.97 -3.51
N MET A 125 5.64 16.78 -3.43
CA MET A 125 4.91 15.55 -3.26
C MET A 125 4.64 15.35 -1.78
N ALA A 126 3.44 14.86 -1.48
CA ALA A 126 3.03 14.55 -0.12
C ALA A 126 1.99 13.44 -0.14
N LEU A 127 1.98 12.66 0.92
CA LEU A 127 1.00 11.61 1.19
C LEU A 127 0.46 11.81 2.61
N ALA A 128 -0.86 11.87 2.76
CA ALA A 128 -1.48 11.95 4.07
C ALA A 128 -1.64 10.55 4.71
N PRO A 129 -1.67 10.43 6.05
CA PRO A 129 -2.01 9.17 6.70
C PRO A 129 -3.37 8.64 6.24
N GLY A 130 -3.42 7.36 5.89
CA GLY A 130 -4.60 6.68 5.34
C GLY A 130 -4.84 6.97 3.85
N GLU A 131 -4.09 7.87 3.23
CA GLU A 131 -4.26 8.17 1.82
C GLU A 131 -3.87 6.98 0.94
N MET A 132 -4.66 6.80 -0.12
CA MET A 132 -4.51 5.77 -1.12
C MET A 132 -4.65 6.38 -2.50
N LEU A 133 -3.78 5.94 -3.40
CA LEU A 133 -3.72 6.35 -4.79
C LEU A 133 -4.19 5.18 -5.64
N ARG A 134 -5.07 5.45 -6.59
CA ARG A 134 -5.47 4.51 -7.63
C ARG A 134 -4.97 5.02 -8.97
N LEU A 135 -4.13 4.23 -9.61
CA LEU A 135 -3.49 4.53 -10.88
C LEU A 135 -4.16 3.76 -12.00
N ASP A 136 -4.56 4.48 -13.04
CA ASP A 136 -5.18 3.95 -14.25
C ASP A 136 -4.57 4.65 -15.48
N PRO A 137 -3.54 4.04 -16.10
CA PRO A 137 -2.90 4.62 -17.30
C PRO A 137 -3.82 4.69 -18.52
N TYR A 138 -4.96 3.98 -18.48
CA TYR A 138 -5.94 3.95 -19.55
C TYR A 138 -7.07 4.94 -19.33
N SER A 139 -7.10 5.63 -18.18
CA SER A 139 -8.10 6.65 -17.91
C SER A 139 -7.88 7.85 -18.85
N PRO A 140 -8.92 8.27 -19.62
CA PRO A 140 -8.79 9.39 -20.55
C PRO A 140 -8.69 10.75 -19.85
N SER A 141 -9.08 10.83 -18.58
CA SER A 141 -9.20 12.10 -17.85
C SER A 141 -8.14 12.25 -16.76
N LEU A 142 -7.84 11.19 -16.01
CA LEU A 142 -6.98 11.30 -14.84
C LEU A 142 -6.26 9.98 -14.56
N LEU A 143 -4.93 10.02 -14.67
CA LEU A 143 -4.07 8.86 -14.38
C LEU A 143 -4.15 8.45 -12.91
N GLU A 144 -4.30 9.39 -11.98
CA GLU A 144 -4.25 9.16 -10.53
C GLU A 144 -5.48 9.70 -9.82
N ARG A 145 -6.23 8.82 -9.15
CA ARG A 145 -7.27 9.20 -8.19
C ARG A 145 -6.74 9.02 -6.76
N ARG A 146 -7.08 9.96 -5.88
CA ARG A 146 -6.67 9.96 -4.47
C ARG A 146 -7.89 9.79 -3.59
N GLU A 147 -7.79 8.94 -2.58
CA GLU A 147 -8.85 8.70 -1.58
C GLU A 147 -8.23 8.50 -0.20
N ILE A 148 -8.98 8.81 0.87
CA ILE A 148 -8.53 8.56 2.25
C ILE A 148 -9.29 7.34 2.78
N ILE A 149 -8.55 6.31 3.15
CA ILE A 149 -9.09 5.13 3.82
C ILE A 149 -8.96 5.31 5.32
N HIS A 150 -10.10 5.32 6.00
CA HIS A 150 -10.17 5.35 7.45
C HIS A 150 -10.00 3.95 8.04
N PRO A 151 -9.66 3.83 9.34
CA PRO A 151 -9.73 2.54 10.04
C PRO A 151 -11.11 1.89 9.90
N HIS A 152 -11.15 0.68 9.33
CA HIS A 152 -12.41 -0.03 9.17
C HIS A 152 -12.97 -0.45 10.55
N PRO A 153 -14.29 -0.29 10.84
CA PRO A 153 -14.86 -0.60 12.16
C PRO A 153 -14.65 -2.05 12.63
N ARG A 154 -14.55 -2.99 11.69
CA ARG A 154 -14.33 -4.42 11.96
C ARG A 154 -12.85 -4.81 12.00
N CYS A 155 -11.91 -3.91 11.71
CA CYS A 155 -10.49 -4.24 11.66
C CYS A 155 -9.97 -4.60 13.06
N ALA A 156 -9.43 -5.80 13.24
CA ALA A 156 -8.96 -6.25 14.56
C ALA A 156 -7.79 -5.44 15.13
N TRP A 157 -7.08 -4.70 14.27
CA TRP A 157 -5.87 -3.99 14.64
C TRP A 157 -6.05 -2.48 14.73
N CYS A 158 -6.96 -1.91 13.93
CA CYS A 158 -7.18 -0.47 13.89
C CYS A 158 -8.49 -0.02 14.55
N ARG A 159 -9.44 -0.94 14.84
CA ARG A 159 -10.68 -0.59 15.55
C ARG A 159 -10.37 -0.02 16.94
N GLY A 160 -11.00 1.10 17.29
CA GLY A 160 -10.82 1.76 18.59
C GLY A 160 -9.51 2.55 18.74
N GLY A 161 -8.78 2.80 17.65
CA GLY A 161 -7.48 3.51 17.63
C GLY A 161 -7.54 4.93 17.08
N GLY A 162 -8.63 5.67 17.32
CA GLY A 162 -8.56 7.13 17.28
C GLY A 162 -7.86 7.59 18.56
N GLU A 163 -6.64 8.11 18.43
CA GLU A 163 -5.81 8.67 19.51
C GLU A 163 -5.56 7.73 20.71
N ARG A 164 -4.37 7.12 20.76
CA ARG A 164 -3.72 6.96 22.08
C ARG A 164 -3.00 8.27 22.38
N PRO A 165 -3.28 8.94 23.51
CA PRO A 165 -2.54 10.11 23.95
C PRO A 165 -1.06 9.80 24.19
#